data_AF-A0A8S9MKR6-F1
#
_entry.id   AF-A0A8S9MKR6-F1
#
_cell.length_a   1.000
_cell.length_b   1.000
_cell.length_c   1.000
_cell.angle_alpha   90.00
_cell.angle_beta   90.00
_cell.angle_gamma   90.00
#
_symmetry.space_group_name_H-M   'P 1'
#
loop_
_entity.id
_entity.type
_entity.pdbx_description
1 polymer ?
#
loop_
_entity_poly.entity_id
_entity_poly.type
_entity_poly.pdbx_seq_one_letter_code
_entity_poly.pdbx_strand_id
1 'polypeptide(L)'
;MNMYIQPHEHEKLSQVELLVIDEAAAIPLPVVKSLLGPYLVFLSSTVSGYEGTGRSLSLKLLQQLEEQSRAPATGVEGSLSGCLFKKIELTESIRYASGDPVESWLNGLLCLDVANCLPSPSCHPLPSQCDLYYVNRDTLFSYHKDTNDGTLCLFSLQEFS
;
A
#
# COMPACT_ATOMS: atom_id res chain seq x y z
N MET A 1 -9.18 14.87 25.35
CA MET A 1 -8.61 13.73 26.09
C MET A 1 -8.44 12.62 25.08
N ASN A 2 -7.22 12.31 24.66
CA ASN A 2 -6.99 11.31 23.61
C ASN A 2 -7.06 9.93 24.27
N MET A 3 -7.98 9.09 23.83
CA MET A 3 -8.16 7.73 24.34
C MET A 3 -7.58 6.76 23.31
N TYR A 4 -6.58 5.98 23.73
CA TYR A 4 -6.02 4.91 22.91
C TYR A 4 -6.86 3.65 23.10
N ILE A 5 -7.33 3.07 22.01
CA ILE A 5 -8.12 1.83 22.00
C ILE A 5 -7.38 0.82 21.14
N GLN A 6 -7.27 -0.43 21.62
CA GLN A 6 -6.71 -1.50 20.80
C GLN A 6 -7.68 -1.87 19.66
N PRO A 7 -7.18 -2.25 18.46
CA PRO A 7 -8.02 -2.53 17.30
C PRO A 7 -9.13 -3.59 17.53
N HIS A 8 -8.94 -4.47 18.52
CA HIS A 8 -9.85 -5.55 18.86
C HIS A 8 -11.10 -5.07 19.64
N GLU A 9 -11.00 -3.93 20.34
CA GLU A 9 -12.05 -3.40 21.22
C GLU A 9 -13.04 -2.47 20.49
N HIS A 10 -13.50 -2.90 19.33
CA HIS A 10 -14.39 -2.13 18.44
C HIS A 10 -15.77 -1.78 19.04
N GLU A 11 -16.23 -2.48 20.08
CA GLU A 11 -17.52 -2.22 20.73
C GLU A 11 -17.59 -0.83 21.39
N LYS A 12 -16.45 -0.30 21.85
CA LYS A 12 -16.33 1.05 22.43
C LYS A 12 -16.41 2.15 21.35
N LEU A 13 -16.37 1.80 20.07
CA LEU A 13 -16.37 2.75 18.96
C LEU A 13 -17.77 3.27 18.60
N SER A 14 -18.84 2.72 19.18
CA SER A 14 -20.22 3.14 18.93
C SER A 14 -20.52 4.59 19.36
N GLN A 15 -19.70 5.16 20.27
CA GLN A 15 -19.88 6.51 20.81
C GLN A 15 -18.89 7.55 20.28
N VAL A 16 -17.98 7.19 19.37
CA VAL A 16 -17.02 8.14 18.81
C VAL A 16 -17.53 8.77 17.52
N GLU A 17 -17.32 10.07 17.40
CA GLU A 17 -17.58 10.84 16.19
C GLU A 17 -16.39 10.83 15.21
N LEU A 18 -15.19 10.52 15.73
CA LEU A 18 -13.92 10.56 15.01
C LEU A 18 -13.03 9.38 15.41
N LEU A 19 -12.57 8.61 14.41
CA LEU A 19 -11.56 7.57 14.55
C LEU A 19 -10.31 7.93 13.74
N VAL A 20 -9.13 7.79 14.35
CA VAL A 20 -7.84 7.95 13.67
C VAL A 20 -7.07 6.63 13.81
N ILE A 21 -6.68 6.04 12.68
CA ILE A 21 -5.90 4.81 12.62
C ILE A 21 -4.53 5.15 12.05
N ASP A 22 -3.49 4.93 12.85
CA ASP A 22 -2.10 5.08 12.42
C ASP A 22 -1.54 3.75 11.91
N GLU A 23 -0.68 3.82 10.88
CA GLU A 23 -0.14 2.66 10.16
C GLU A 23 -1.19 1.59 9.81
N ALA A 24 -2.27 2.00 9.15
CA ALA A 24 -3.37 1.13 8.77
C ALA A 24 -2.94 -0.07 7.89
N ALA A 25 -1.81 0.04 7.19
CA ALA A 25 -1.20 -1.04 6.41
C ALA A 25 -0.73 -2.24 7.23
N ALA A 26 -0.32 -2.01 8.48
CA ALA A 26 0.11 -3.08 9.36
C ALA A 26 -1.08 -3.91 9.89
N ILE A 27 -2.31 -3.43 9.71
CA ILE A 27 -3.53 -4.06 10.21
C ILE A 27 -4.14 -4.93 9.09
N PRO A 28 -4.52 -6.19 9.38
CA PRO A 28 -5.21 -7.03 8.40
C PRO A 28 -6.47 -6.36 7.84
N LEU A 29 -6.64 -6.39 6.52
CA LEU A 29 -7.76 -5.79 5.80
C LEU A 29 -9.16 -6.07 6.40
N PRO A 30 -9.49 -7.30 6.85
CA PRO A 30 -10.81 -7.56 7.44
C PRO A 30 -11.07 -6.75 8.72
N VAL A 31 -10.02 -6.52 9.52
CA VAL A 31 -10.10 -5.76 10.77
C VAL A 31 -10.26 -4.27 10.48
N VAL A 32 -9.48 -3.73 9.52
CA VAL A 32 -9.63 -2.34 9.09
C VAL A 32 -11.05 -2.08 8.60
N LYS A 33 -11.63 -3.00 7.82
CA LYS A 33 -13.01 -2.89 7.35
C LYS A 33 -14.05 -2.90 8.48
N SER A 34 -13.85 -3.70 9.53
CA SER A 34 -14.75 -3.68 10.69
C SER A 34 -14.67 -2.39 11.51
N LEU A 35 -13.56 -1.65 11.40
CA LEU A 35 -13.36 -0.36 12.06
C LEU A 35 -13.95 0.81 11.24
N LEU A 36 -14.35 0.57 9.98
CA LEU A 36 -15.03 1.58 9.17
C LEU A 36 -16.53 1.61 9.52
N GLY A 37 -16.91 2.61 10.33
CA GLY A 37 -18.28 2.84 10.77
C GLY A 37 -18.94 4.07 10.13
N PRO A 38 -20.11 4.50 10.63
CA PRO A 38 -20.84 5.68 10.16
C PRO A 38 -20.25 7.02 10.65
N TYR A 39 -19.07 7.01 11.26
CA TYR A 39 -18.35 8.17 11.80
C TYR A 39 -17.18 8.59 10.88
N LEU A 40 -16.57 9.73 11.16
CA LEU A 40 -15.41 10.21 10.39
C LEU A 40 -14.18 9.36 10.72
N VAL A 41 -13.51 8.81 9.70
CA VAL A 41 -12.30 7.99 9.87
C VAL A 41 -11.13 8.60 9.11
N PHE A 42 -10.01 8.80 9.80
CA PHE A 42 -8.71 9.08 9.20
C PHE A 42 -7.84 7.83 9.24
N LEU A 43 -7.27 7.49 8.08
CA LEU A 43 -6.30 6.42 7.94
C LEU A 43 -4.96 7.05 7.52
N SER A 44 -3.89 6.82 8.29
CA SER A 44 -2.52 7.05 7.85
C SER A 44 -1.81 5.74 7.58
N SER A 45 -0.93 5.75 6.58
CA SER A 45 -0.14 4.60 6.17
C SER A 45 1.10 5.08 5.44
N THR A 46 2.18 4.30 5.55
CA THR A 46 3.38 4.47 4.71
C THR A 46 3.32 3.55 3.49
N VAL A 47 3.75 4.06 2.32
CA VAL A 47 3.68 3.32 1.03
C VAL A 47 5.07 2.97 0.50
N SER A 48 6.05 3.85 0.66
CA SER A 48 7.42 3.68 0.15
C SER A 48 8.41 3.99 1.28
N GLY A 49 9.04 2.94 1.82
CA GLY A 49 9.99 3.05 2.93
C GLY A 49 10.37 1.68 3.47
N TYR A 50 11.36 1.64 4.36
CA TYR A 50 11.88 0.42 4.98
C TYR A 50 10.79 -0.44 5.68
N GLU A 51 9.73 0.19 6.19
CA GLU A 51 8.59 -0.48 6.84
C GLU A 51 7.30 -0.43 5.99
N GLY A 52 7.40 0.07 4.76
CA GLY A 52 6.26 0.37 3.90
C GLY A 52 5.58 -0.87 3.33
N THR A 53 4.75 -1.53 4.14
CA THR A 53 3.87 -2.64 3.72
C THR A 53 2.57 -2.15 3.07
N GLY A 54 2.36 -0.83 3.03
CA GLY A 54 1.07 -0.22 2.71
C GLY A 54 0.68 -0.16 1.25
N ARG A 55 1.47 -0.71 0.32
CA ARG A 55 1.13 -0.67 -1.09
C ARG A 55 0.03 -1.65 -1.48
N SER A 56 0.09 -2.88 -1.00
CA SER A 56 -0.97 -3.88 -1.23
C SER A 56 -2.29 -3.45 -0.56
N LEU A 57 -2.21 -2.84 0.63
CA LEU A 57 -3.34 -2.20 1.30
C LEU A 57 -3.87 -1.01 0.49
N SER A 58 -2.99 -0.08 0.08
CA SER A 58 -3.39 1.11 -0.69
C SER A 58 -4.08 0.73 -1.99
N LEU A 59 -3.60 -0.30 -2.70
CA LEU A 59 -4.22 -0.75 -3.94
C LEU A 59 -5.56 -1.41 -3.69
N LYS A 60 -5.67 -2.34 -2.73
CA LYS A 60 -6.91 -3.11 -2.53
C LYS A 60 -7.97 -2.33 -1.76
N LEU A 61 -7.60 -1.61 -0.70
CA LEU A 61 -8.53 -0.90 0.17
C LEU A 61 -8.97 0.42 -0.47
N LEU A 62 -8.06 1.24 -0.99
CA LEU A 62 -8.43 2.54 -1.55
C LEU A 62 -9.23 2.36 -2.84
N GLN A 63 -8.90 1.37 -3.69
CA GLN A 63 -9.72 1.05 -4.86
C GLN A 63 -11.15 0.67 -4.45
N GLN A 64 -11.31 -0.17 -3.42
CA GLN A 64 -12.64 -0.55 -2.92
C GLN A 64 -13.41 0.64 -2.35
N LEU A 65 -12.75 1.53 -1.60
CA LEU A 65 -13.37 2.74 -1.05
C LEU A 65 -13.74 3.75 -2.15
N GLU A 66 -12.90 3.90 -3.17
CA GLU A 66 -13.20 4.74 -4.34
C GLU A 66 -14.40 4.21 -5.13
N GLU A 67 -14.45 2.90 -5.41
CA GLU A 67 -15.58 2.26 -6.10
C GLU A 67 -16.88 2.43 -5.32
N GLN A 68 -16.84 2.25 -3.99
CA GLN A 68 -18.01 2.45 -3.12
C GLN A 68 -18.45 3.92 -3.06
N SER A 69 -17.52 4.87 -3.11
CA SER A 69 -17.83 6.31 -3.13
C SER A 69 -18.47 6.78 -4.45
N ARG A 70 -18.19 6.08 -5.56
CA ARG A 70 -18.73 6.41 -6.90
C ARG A 70 -20.06 5.73 -7.22
N ALA A 71 -20.41 4.65 -6.52
CA ALA A 71 -21.66 3.95 -6.74
C ALA A 71 -22.85 4.82 -6.24
N PRO A 72 -23.84 5.14 -7.09
CA PRO A 72 -25.04 5.84 -6.65
C PRO A 72 -25.84 4.94 -5.70
N ALA A 73 -26.53 5.55 -4.73
CA ALA A 73 -27.33 4.88 -3.71
C ALA A 73 -28.50 4.07 -4.30
N THR A 74 -28.23 2.92 -4.90
CA THR A 74 -29.26 1.94 -5.28
C THR A 74 -29.50 0.99 -4.12
N GLY A 75 -30.36 1.43 -3.18
CA GLY A 75 -31.32 0.62 -2.43
C GLY A 75 -30.96 -0.81 -2.02
N VAL A 76 -29.81 -1.05 -1.41
CA VAL A 76 -29.57 -2.27 -0.62
C VAL A 76 -29.16 -1.86 0.79
N GLU A 77 -30.09 -2.06 1.72
CA GLU A 77 -29.91 -1.82 3.15
C GLU A 77 -28.71 -2.61 3.66
N GLY A 78 -27.63 -1.91 4.04
CA GLY A 78 -26.44 -2.51 4.66
C GLY A 78 -25.09 -2.01 4.13
N SER A 79 -25.05 -1.27 3.02
CA SER A 79 -23.79 -0.71 2.49
C SER A 79 -23.68 0.78 2.82
N LEU A 80 -22.49 1.24 3.22
CA LEU A 80 -22.08 2.60 3.62
C LEU A 80 -22.32 3.66 2.51
N SER A 81 -23.57 3.80 2.07
CA SER A 81 -24.02 4.67 0.99
C SER A 81 -23.98 6.11 1.46
N GLY A 82 -22.82 6.76 1.26
CA GLY A 82 -22.56 8.13 1.66
C GLY A 82 -21.12 8.41 2.09
N CYS A 83 -20.27 7.39 2.19
CA CYS A 83 -18.89 7.58 2.62
C CYS A 83 -18.07 8.27 1.51
N LEU A 84 -17.81 9.57 1.67
CA LEU A 84 -16.93 10.35 0.80
C LEU A 84 -15.48 9.98 1.11
N PHE A 85 -14.86 9.23 0.21
CA PHE A 85 -13.45 8.91 0.30
C PHE A 85 -12.61 10.01 -0.36
N LYS A 86 -11.59 10.51 0.36
CA LYS A 86 -10.62 11.47 -0.15
C LYS A 86 -9.20 10.99 0.16
N LYS A 87 -8.42 10.75 -0.88
CA LYS A 87 -7.00 10.42 -0.78
C LYS A 87 -6.16 11.70 -0.68
N ILE A 88 -5.19 11.72 0.22
CA ILE A 88 -4.16 12.76 0.33
C ILE A 88 -2.82 12.03 0.42
N GLU A 89 -1.84 12.44 -0.37
CA GLU A 89 -0.48 11.90 -0.36
C GLU A 89 0.49 12.97 0.11
N LEU A 90 1.44 12.58 0.96
CA LEU A 90 2.52 13.43 1.44
C LEU A 90 3.82 12.94 0.80
N THR A 91 4.41 13.75 -0.06
CA THR A 91 5.64 13.42 -0.80
C THR A 91 6.84 14.25 -0.37
N GLU A 92 6.62 15.46 0.14
CA GLU A 92 7.69 16.34 0.58
C GLU A 92 8.19 15.92 1.97
N SER A 93 9.49 15.69 2.06
CA SER A 93 10.15 15.38 3.32
C SER A 93 10.31 16.63 4.18
N ILE A 94 10.17 16.47 5.50
CA ILE A 94 10.47 17.54 6.47
C ILE A 94 11.93 17.56 6.94
N ARG A 95 12.70 16.50 6.68
CA ARG A 95 14.06 16.31 7.24
C ARG A 95 15.16 16.70 6.27
N TYR A 96 14.92 16.49 4.98
CA TYR A 96 15.87 16.75 3.90
C TYR A 96 15.14 17.40 2.71
N ALA A 97 15.90 18.05 1.84
CA ALA A 97 15.34 18.71 0.67
C ALA A 97 14.84 17.70 -0.36
N SER A 98 13.82 18.09 -1.13
CA SER A 98 13.35 17.30 -2.27
C SER A 98 14.49 17.04 -3.26
N GLY A 99 14.70 15.78 -3.61
CA GLY A 99 15.76 15.37 -4.54
C GLY A 99 17.13 15.20 -3.90
N ASP A 100 17.21 14.86 -2.61
CA ASP A 100 18.47 14.56 -1.93
C ASP A 100 19.19 13.38 -2.63
N PRO A 101 20.45 13.55 -3.08
CA PRO A 101 21.18 12.48 -3.75
C PRO A 101 21.43 11.26 -2.85
N VAL A 102 21.49 11.45 -1.52
CA VAL A 102 21.64 10.35 -0.55
C VAL A 102 20.34 9.54 -0.46
N GLU A 103 19.19 10.22 -0.44
CA GLU A 103 17.88 9.55 -0.49
C GLU A 103 17.73 8.74 -1.78
N SER A 104 18.06 9.35 -2.92
CA SER A 104 17.99 8.66 -4.22
C SER A 104 18.91 7.44 -4.27
N TRP A 105 20.15 7.57 -3.78
CA TRP A 105 21.08 6.45 -3.69
C TRP A 105 20.57 5.34 -2.76
N LEU A 106 20.04 5.70 -1.59
CA LEU A 106 19.51 4.74 -0.62
C LEU A 106 18.30 4.00 -1.16
N ASN A 107 17.37 4.72 -1.82
CA ASN A 107 16.19 4.12 -2.45
C ASN A 107 16.59 3.17 -3.60
N GLY A 108 17.64 3.50 -4.35
CA GLY A 108 18.21 2.62 -5.37
C GLY A 108 18.86 1.37 -4.77
N LEU A 109 19.68 1.54 -3.73
CA LEU A 109 20.37 0.44 -3.06
C LEU A 109 19.41 -0.55 -2.40
N LEU A 110 18.40 -0.03 -1.70
CA LEU A 110 17.40 -0.82 -0.99
C LEU A 110 16.25 -1.28 -1.89
N CYS A 111 16.26 -0.90 -3.17
CA CYS A 111 15.17 -1.19 -4.11
C CYS A 111 13.82 -0.79 -3.51
N LEU A 112 13.66 0.46 -3.07
CA LEU A 112 12.40 0.97 -2.50
C LEU A 112 11.50 1.60 -3.56
N ASP A 113 12.08 2.03 -4.69
CA ASP A 113 11.37 2.67 -5.81
C ASP A 113 10.95 1.69 -6.92
N VAL A 114 10.74 0.42 -6.55
CA VAL A 114 10.42 -0.64 -7.51
C VAL A 114 9.05 -0.45 -8.18
N ALA A 115 8.26 0.46 -7.63
CA ALA A 115 6.90 0.74 -8.02
C ALA A 115 6.73 1.32 -9.41
N ASN A 116 7.69 2.13 -9.85
CA ASN A 116 7.63 2.84 -11.11
C ASN A 116 8.13 1.99 -12.29
N CYS A 117 8.72 0.83 -12.02
CA CYS A 117 9.29 -0.06 -13.03
C CYS A 117 8.34 -1.18 -13.49
N LEU A 118 7.10 -1.24 -13.00
CA LEU A 118 6.17 -2.28 -13.42
C LEU A 118 5.75 -2.07 -14.89
N PRO A 119 6.03 -3.03 -15.79
CA PRO A 119 5.35 -3.07 -17.06
C PRO A 119 3.84 -3.20 -16.78
N SER A 120 3.01 -2.47 -17.54
CA SER A 120 1.57 -2.72 -17.57
C SER A 120 1.30 -4.21 -17.72
N PRO A 121 0.25 -4.80 -17.12
CA PRO A 121 -0.03 -6.23 -17.20
C PRO A 121 -0.30 -6.63 -18.66
N SER A 122 0.76 -6.89 -19.39
CA SER A 122 0.75 -7.46 -20.72
C SER A 122 0.54 -8.95 -20.55
N CYS A 123 -0.50 -9.47 -21.21
CA CYS A 123 -0.82 -10.88 -21.41
C CYS A 123 0.34 -11.82 -21.05
N HIS A 124 0.27 -12.43 -19.87
CA HIS A 124 1.26 -13.40 -19.45
C HIS A 124 1.08 -14.69 -20.27
N PRO A 125 2.17 -15.32 -20.73
CA PRO A 125 2.08 -16.59 -21.42
C PRO A 125 1.46 -17.66 -20.51
N LEU A 126 0.88 -18.70 -21.12
CA LEU A 126 0.28 -19.81 -20.38
C LEU A 126 1.36 -20.47 -19.51
N PRO A 127 1.07 -20.97 -18.28
CA PRO A 127 2.10 -21.56 -17.42
C PRO A 127 2.91 -22.70 -18.06
N SER A 128 2.34 -23.39 -19.05
CA SER A 128 3.03 -24.43 -19.82
C SER A 128 4.09 -23.90 -20.80
N GLN A 129 4.18 -22.58 -20.98
CA GLN A 129 5.17 -21.87 -21.80
C GLN A 129 6.21 -21.15 -20.94
N CYS A 130 6.16 -21.32 -19.61
CA CYS A 130 7.07 -20.67 -18.67
C CYS A 130 8.09 -21.68 -18.13
N ASP A 131 9.37 -21.37 -18.30
CA ASP A 131 10.47 -22.14 -17.72
C ASP A 131 10.99 -21.46 -16.43
N LEU A 132 11.36 -22.27 -15.44
CA LEU A 132 11.97 -21.79 -14.20
C LEU A 132 13.49 -21.81 -14.32
N TYR A 133 14.13 -20.68 -14.07
CA TYR A 133 15.59 -20.56 -14.10
C TYR A 133 16.15 -20.32 -12.70
N TYR A 134 17.27 -20.97 -12.38
CA TYR A 134 18.04 -20.67 -11.18
C TYR A 134 18.87 -19.40 -11.40
N VAL A 135 18.72 -18.42 -10.50
CA VAL A 135 19.46 -17.16 -10.56
C VAL A 135 20.61 -17.20 -9.55
N ASN A 136 21.83 -16.95 -10.02
CA ASN A 136 22.99 -16.83 -9.14
C ASN A 136 22.93 -15.50 -8.38
N ARG A 137 22.84 -15.59 -7.05
CA ARG A 137 22.80 -14.45 -6.14
C ARG A 137 23.99 -13.51 -6.29
N ASP A 138 25.19 -14.04 -6.40
CA ASP A 138 26.41 -13.23 -6.45
C ASP A 138 26.50 -12.44 -7.75
N THR A 139 26.02 -13.03 -8.85
CA THR A 139 25.86 -12.33 -10.12
C THR A 139 24.77 -11.27 -10.03
N LEU A 140 23.65 -11.57 -9.36
CA LEU A 140 22.51 -10.67 -9.19
C LEU A 140 22.87 -9.40 -8.37
N PHE A 141 23.73 -9.53 -7.36
CA PHE A 141 24.16 -8.40 -6.52
C PHE A 141 25.51 -7.78 -6.93
N SER A 142 25.99 -8.07 -8.15
CA SER A 142 27.26 -7.54 -8.68
C SER A 142 27.21 -6.04 -9.08
N TYR A 143 26.06 -5.38 -8.89
CA TYR A 143 25.81 -3.95 -9.19
C TYR A 143 26.10 -3.55 -10.66
N HIS A 144 26.01 -4.50 -11.58
CA HIS A 144 26.04 -4.23 -13.02
C HIS A 144 24.68 -3.69 -13.49
N LYS A 145 24.68 -2.79 -14.48
CA LYS A 145 23.48 -2.06 -14.91
C LYS A 145 22.32 -2.98 -15.32
N ASP A 146 22.61 -4.01 -16.12
CA ASP A 146 21.60 -4.98 -16.58
C ASP A 146 21.05 -5.86 -15.46
N THR A 147 21.84 -6.04 -14.41
CA THR A 147 21.49 -6.84 -13.24
C THR A 147 20.65 -6.05 -12.24
N ASN A 148 20.87 -4.74 -12.14
CA ASN A 148 20.10 -3.86 -11.28
C ASN A 148 18.63 -3.82 -11.70
N ASP A 149 18.36 -3.73 -13.00
CA ASP A 149 16.98 -3.75 -13.55
C ASP A 149 16.28 -5.10 -13.29
N GLY A 150 17.02 -6.22 -13.42
CA GLY A 150 16.51 -7.56 -13.09
C GLY A 150 16.24 -7.75 -11.60
N THR A 151 17.09 -7.18 -10.74
CA THR A 151 16.92 -7.19 -9.28
C THR A 151 15.69 -6.41 -8.87
N LEU A 152 15.53 -5.19 -9.40
CA LEU A 152 14.33 -4.38 -9.19
C LEU A 152 13.07 -5.16 -9.61
N CYS A 153 13.03 -5.74 -10.81
CA CYS A 153 11.86 -6.51 -11.25
C CYS A 153 11.49 -7.66 -10.29
N LEU A 154 12.48 -8.41 -9.79
CA LEU A 154 12.26 -9.51 -8.84
C LEU A 154 11.71 -9.03 -7.49
N PHE A 155 12.26 -7.96 -6.91
CA PHE A 155 11.77 -7.38 -5.66
C PHE A 155 10.34 -6.83 -5.81
N SER A 156 10.00 -6.31 -7.00
CA SER A 156 8.66 -5.79 -7.28
C SER A 156 7.60 -6.88 -7.28
N LEU A 157 7.92 -8.07 -7.82
CA LEU A 157 7.00 -9.20 -7.84
C LEU A 157 6.73 -9.77 -6.43
N GLN A 158 7.70 -9.67 -5.52
CA GLN A 158 7.54 -10.13 -4.15
C GLN A 158 6.52 -9.30 -3.34
N GLU A 159 6.39 -8.01 -3.63
CA GLU A 159 5.40 -7.10 -3.01
C GLU A 159 3.94 -7.39 -3.42
N PHE A 160 3.71 -8.15 -4.51
CA PHE A 160 2.37 -8.47 -5.00
C PHE A 160 1.87 -9.87 -4.61
N SER A 161 2.71 -10.71 -3.99
CA SER A 161 2.34 -12.04 -3.48
C SER A 161 1.77 -11.98 -2.07
#